data_AF-A0AAX2EE40-F1
#
_entry.id   AF-A0AAX2EE40-F1
#
_cell.length_a   1.000
_cell.length_b   1.000
_cell.length_c   1.000
_cell.angle_alpha   90.00
_cell.angle_beta   90.00
_cell.angle_gamma   90.00
#
_symmetry.space_group_name_H-M   'P 1'
#
loop_
_entity.id
_entity.type
_entity.pdbx_description
1 polymer ?
#
loop_
_entity_poly.entity_id
_entity_poly.type
_entity_poly.pdbx_seq_one_letter_code
_entity_poly.pdbx_strand_id
1 'polypeptide(L)'
;MNERISSYEALIMELTRTGEMFRLSSTEARLLAVLYIENRSLTLDQMAKLIGKSKTAANIAIRNLSHLELVDRVWVKGSRKDYYTNVEPLYKKLMTLQVKQWHTQTSRQFEAMQQLKQTIPDDDPDWKHMQEKLSSSLQFQQEAAALLKKITAFSSS
;
A
#
# COMPACT_ATOMS: atom_id res chain seq x y z
N MET A 1 28.48 -11.53 20.51
CA MET A 1 28.25 -10.64 19.35
C MET A 1 27.25 -11.30 18.40
N ASN A 2 25.97 -11.47 18.82
CA ASN A 2 24.99 -12.19 17.95
C ASN A 2 23.52 -11.81 18.20
N GLU A 3 23.12 -11.42 19.42
CA GLU A 3 21.70 -11.13 19.72
C GLU A 3 21.22 -9.79 19.13
N ARG A 4 22.00 -8.71 19.23
CA ARG A 4 21.57 -7.39 18.69
C ARG A 4 21.35 -7.39 17.18
N ILE A 5 22.22 -8.07 16.43
CA ILE A 5 22.10 -8.20 14.97
C ILE A 5 20.85 -9.04 14.63
N SER A 6 20.60 -10.10 15.42
CA SER A 6 19.39 -10.91 15.29
C SER A 6 18.10 -10.10 15.52
N SER A 7 18.05 -9.28 16.57
CA SER A 7 16.88 -8.42 16.85
C SER A 7 16.63 -7.37 15.76
N TYR A 8 17.69 -6.79 15.19
CA TYR A 8 17.59 -5.81 14.10
C TYR A 8 16.95 -6.42 12.85
N GLU A 9 17.46 -7.57 12.41
CA GLU A 9 16.90 -8.28 11.25
C GLU A 9 15.49 -8.80 11.51
N ALA A 10 15.19 -9.27 12.73
CA ALA A 10 13.84 -9.67 13.12
C ALA A 10 12.85 -8.49 13.03
N LEU A 11 13.25 -7.31 13.50
CA LEU A 11 12.41 -6.11 13.39
C LEU A 11 12.17 -5.71 11.93
N ILE A 12 13.22 -5.71 11.10
CA ILE A 12 13.06 -5.47 9.65
C ILE A 12 12.08 -6.47 9.06
N MET A 13 12.15 -7.74 9.45
CA MET A 13 11.27 -8.79 8.95
C MET A 13 9.80 -8.56 9.31
N GLU A 14 9.50 -8.21 10.57
CA GLU A 14 8.11 -7.92 10.98
C GLU A 14 7.56 -6.66 10.31
N LEU A 15 8.39 -5.63 10.14
CA LEU A 15 7.99 -4.42 9.41
C LEU A 15 7.82 -4.69 7.92
N THR A 16 8.62 -5.58 7.34
CA THR A 16 8.46 -6.03 5.94
C THR A 16 7.11 -6.71 5.77
N ARG A 17 6.76 -7.66 6.65
CA ARG A 17 5.44 -8.32 6.61
C ARG A 17 4.30 -7.31 6.74
N THR A 18 4.48 -6.32 7.61
CA THR A 18 3.51 -5.21 7.73
C THR A 18 3.36 -4.49 6.40
N GLY A 19 4.44 -4.10 5.73
CA GLY A 19 4.40 -3.45 4.42
C GLY A 19 3.74 -4.30 3.33
N GLU A 20 3.96 -5.62 3.35
CA GLU A 20 3.31 -6.57 2.41
C GLU A 20 1.79 -6.63 2.61
N MET A 21 1.27 -6.44 3.84
CA MET A 21 -0.17 -6.28 4.08
C MET A 21 -0.76 -5.06 3.37
N PHE A 22 0.05 -4.03 3.12
CA PHE A 22 -0.29 -2.83 2.34
C PHE A 22 -0.02 -2.99 0.84
N ARG A 23 0.05 -4.24 0.35
CA ARG A 23 0.25 -4.59 -1.07
C ARG A 23 1.57 -4.09 -1.66
N LEU A 24 2.56 -3.79 -0.82
CA LEU A 24 3.93 -3.56 -1.28
C LEU A 24 4.58 -4.89 -1.65
N SER A 25 5.42 -4.91 -2.68
CA SER A 25 6.28 -6.06 -2.94
C SER A 25 7.28 -6.25 -1.80
N SER A 26 7.78 -7.48 -1.63
CA SER A 26 8.74 -7.79 -0.56
C SER A 26 9.99 -6.89 -0.58
N THR A 27 10.44 -6.46 -1.77
CA THR A 27 11.57 -5.54 -1.89
C THR A 27 11.21 -4.12 -1.46
N GLU A 28 10.03 -3.63 -1.83
CA GLU A 28 9.55 -2.30 -1.41
C GLU A 28 9.29 -2.25 0.09
N ALA A 29 8.61 -3.26 0.63
CA ALA A 29 8.31 -3.36 2.05
C ALA A 29 9.59 -3.43 2.89
N ARG A 30 10.58 -4.24 2.49
CA ARG A 30 11.87 -4.32 3.17
C ARG A 30 12.64 -3.00 3.08
N LEU A 31 12.62 -2.33 1.92
CA LEU A 31 13.26 -1.03 1.77
C LEU A 31 12.63 0.04 2.66
N LEU A 32 11.29 0.08 2.71
CA LEU A 32 10.56 1.02 3.56
C LEU A 32 10.84 0.76 5.05
N ALA A 33 10.91 -0.51 5.47
CA ALA A 33 11.29 -0.90 6.83
C ALA A 33 12.72 -0.43 7.18
N VAL A 34 13.68 -0.62 6.26
CA VAL A 34 15.06 -0.14 6.45
C VAL A 34 15.10 1.38 6.58
N LEU A 35 14.42 2.12 5.71
CA LEU A 35 14.38 3.59 5.77
C LEU A 35 13.77 4.08 7.09
N TYR A 36 12.70 3.43 7.55
CA TYR A 36 12.03 3.74 8.82
C TYR A 36 12.95 3.49 10.03
N ILE A 37 13.69 2.39 10.06
CA ILE A 37 14.58 2.07 11.19
C ILE A 37 15.86 2.92 11.18
N GLU A 38 16.47 3.13 10.01
CA GLU A 38 17.74 3.86 9.90
C GLU A 38 17.58 5.34 10.28
N ASN A 39 16.36 5.88 10.20
CA ASN A 39 15.99 7.25 10.58
C ASN A 39 16.97 8.33 10.08
N ARG A 40 17.47 8.12 8.85
CA ARG A 40 18.39 9.00 8.16
C ARG A 40 18.23 8.83 6.66
N SER A 41 18.65 9.85 5.90
CA SER A 41 18.59 9.78 4.45
C SER A 41 19.66 8.84 3.89
N LEU A 42 19.29 7.93 2.99
CA LEU A 42 20.16 6.92 2.37
C LEU A 42 20.30 7.15 0.88
N THR A 43 21.49 6.91 0.34
CA THR A 43 21.73 6.85 -1.10
C THR A 43 21.26 5.52 -1.69
N LEU A 44 21.04 5.47 -3.00
CA LEU A 44 20.70 4.24 -3.71
C LEU A 44 21.69 3.09 -3.46
N ASP A 45 22.99 3.40 -3.39
CA ASP A 45 24.03 2.42 -3.11
C ASP A 45 23.89 1.82 -1.70
N GLN A 46 23.58 2.66 -0.71
CA GLN A 46 23.37 2.23 0.68
C GLN A 46 22.09 1.39 0.81
N MET A 47 21.00 1.84 0.18
CA MET A 47 19.73 1.11 0.16
C MET A 47 19.91 -0.30 -0.40
N ALA A 48 20.55 -0.43 -1.57
CA ALA A 48 20.81 -1.73 -2.20
C ALA A 48 21.62 -2.68 -1.29
N LYS A 49 22.64 -2.14 -0.61
CA LYS A 49 23.47 -2.92 0.33
C LYS A 49 22.65 -3.39 1.54
N LEU A 50 21.86 -2.51 2.15
CA LEU A 50 21.09 -2.82 3.37
C LEU A 50 19.97 -3.83 3.12
N ILE A 51 19.28 -3.74 1.98
CA ILE A 51 18.22 -4.70 1.64
C ILE A 51 18.77 -6.01 1.04
N GLY A 52 20.07 -6.09 0.76
CA GLY A 52 20.71 -7.26 0.15
C GLY A 52 20.25 -7.54 -1.29
N LYS A 53 19.99 -6.48 -2.09
CA LYS A 53 19.51 -6.59 -3.47
C LYS A 53 20.38 -5.78 -4.44
N SER A 54 20.14 -5.95 -5.74
CA SER A 54 20.83 -5.16 -6.77
C SER A 54 20.41 -3.69 -6.73
N LYS A 55 21.27 -2.80 -7.26
CA LYS A 55 20.94 -1.37 -7.42
C LYS A 55 19.69 -1.15 -8.27
N THR A 56 19.49 -2.00 -9.29
CA THR A 56 18.28 -1.97 -10.13
C THR A 56 17.03 -2.26 -9.32
N ALA A 57 17.05 -3.30 -8.48
CA ALA A 57 15.91 -3.64 -7.61
C ALA A 57 15.61 -2.53 -6.60
N ALA A 58 16.66 -1.96 -5.97
CA ALA A 58 16.50 -0.82 -5.07
C ALA A 58 15.95 0.43 -5.79
N ASN A 59 16.33 0.66 -7.05
CA ASN A 59 15.86 1.79 -7.84
C ASN A 59 14.37 1.65 -8.18
N ILE A 60 13.94 0.46 -8.62
CA ILE A 60 12.54 0.16 -8.88
C ILE A 60 11.72 0.37 -7.61
N ALA A 61 12.18 -0.19 -6.48
CA ALA A 61 11.49 -0.07 -5.21
C ALA A 61 11.37 1.40 -4.75
N ILE A 62 12.46 2.18 -4.75
CA ILE A 62 12.41 3.57 -4.28
C ILE A 62 11.56 4.46 -5.19
N ARG A 63 11.57 4.19 -6.51
CA ARG A 63 10.69 4.90 -7.46
C ARG A 63 9.23 4.65 -7.17
N ASN A 64 8.85 3.38 -6.94
CA ASN A 64 7.46 3.07 -6.62
C ASN A 64 7.05 3.64 -5.26
N LEU A 65 7.90 3.51 -4.22
CA LEU A 65 7.65 4.12 -2.92
C LEU A 65 7.51 5.65 -3.01
N SER A 66 8.28 6.31 -3.90
CA SER A 66 8.16 7.75 -4.15
C SER A 66 6.84 8.08 -4.84
N HIS A 67 6.40 7.26 -5.79
CA HIS A 67 5.10 7.41 -6.46
C HIS A 67 3.93 7.23 -5.49
N LEU A 68 4.07 6.33 -4.52
CA LEU A 68 3.10 6.13 -3.44
C LEU A 68 3.20 7.18 -2.31
N GLU A 69 4.11 8.15 -2.43
CA GLU A 69 4.36 9.20 -1.44
C GLU A 69 4.72 8.67 -0.04
N LEU A 70 5.40 7.51 0.00
CA LEU A 70 5.85 6.82 1.23
C LEU A 70 7.31 7.13 1.59
N VAL A 71 8.03 7.84 0.73
CA VAL A 71 9.41 8.28 0.95
C VAL A 71 9.59 9.70 0.42
N ASP A 72 10.51 10.44 1.02
CA ASP A 72 10.91 11.78 0.59
C ASP A 72 12.33 11.75 0.02
N ARG A 73 12.56 12.52 -1.05
CA ARG A 73 13.90 12.78 -1.57
C ARG A 73 14.52 13.94 -0.82
N VAL A 74 15.72 13.73 -0.29
CA VAL A 74 16.45 14.70 0.52
C VAL A 74 17.64 15.24 -0.25
N TRP A 75 17.80 16.56 -0.26
CA TRP A 75 19.00 17.19 -0.79
C TRP A 75 20.07 17.32 0.31
N VAL A 76 21.27 16.82 0.03
CA VAL A 76 22.41 16.90 0.94
C VAL A 76 23.45 17.83 0.35
N LYS A 77 23.76 18.92 1.07
CA LYS A 77 24.71 19.95 0.64
C LYS A 77 26.06 19.34 0.27
N GLY A 78 26.56 19.67 -0.93
CA GLY A 78 27.84 19.19 -1.43
C GLY A 78 27.84 17.77 -2.01
N SER A 79 26.69 17.06 -1.98
CA SER A 79 26.57 15.75 -2.62
C SER A 79 25.90 15.86 -3.99
N ARG A 80 26.42 15.08 -4.95
CA ARG A 80 25.80 14.88 -6.27
C ARG A 80 24.85 13.67 -6.31
N LYS A 81 24.69 12.96 -5.19
CA LYS A 81 23.85 11.77 -5.08
C LYS A 81 22.46 12.14 -4.59
N ASP A 82 21.48 11.32 -4.98
CA ASP A 82 20.14 11.36 -4.42
C ASP A 82 20.09 10.61 -3.10
N TYR A 83 19.46 11.23 -2.10
CA TYR A 83 19.19 10.63 -0.82
C TYR A 83 17.69 10.51 -0.62
N TYR A 84 17.27 9.47 0.10
CA TYR A 84 15.87 9.19 0.38
C TYR A 84 15.69 8.86 1.85
N THR A 85 14.56 9.25 2.42
CA THR A 85 14.16 8.91 3.80
C THR A 85 12.68 8.54 3.83
N ASN A 86 12.21 7.92 4.91
CA ASN A 86 10.77 7.68 5.08
C ASN A 86 10.04 9.00 5.30
N VAL A 87 8.76 9.01 4.96
CA VAL A 87 7.85 10.09 5.34
C VAL A 87 7.44 9.99 6.81
N GLU A 88 7.08 11.12 7.42
CA GLU A 88 6.50 11.17 8.77
C GLU A 88 5.15 11.90 8.78
N PRO A 89 4.11 11.38 9.48
CA PRO A 89 4.03 10.07 10.12
C PRO A 89 3.75 8.93 9.13
N LEU A 90 4.69 7.96 9.01
CA LEU A 90 4.65 6.88 8.02
C LEU A 90 3.36 6.04 8.08
N TYR A 91 3.00 5.55 9.26
CA TYR A 91 1.81 4.68 9.41
C TYR A 91 0.51 5.41 9.07
N LYS A 92 0.40 6.71 9.37
CA LYS A 92 -0.77 7.50 8.96
C LYS A 92 -0.87 7.58 7.44
N LYS A 93 0.25 7.83 6.75
CA LYS A 93 0.30 7.85 5.29
C LYS A 93 -0.04 6.49 4.67
N LEU A 94 0.53 5.40 5.18
CA LEU A 94 0.19 4.03 4.76
C LEU A 94 -1.30 3.72 4.90
N MET A 95 -1.88 4.01 6.07
CA MET A 95 -3.31 3.80 6.31
C MET A 95 -4.18 4.66 5.40
N THR A 96 -3.82 5.93 5.23
CA THR A 96 -4.55 6.86 4.34
C THR A 96 -4.53 6.36 2.89
N LEU A 97 -3.36 5.93 2.41
CA LEU A 97 -3.19 5.35 1.08
C LEU A 97 -4.08 4.11 0.91
N GLN A 98 -4.06 3.19 1.88
CA GLN A 98 -4.84 1.96 1.84
C GLN A 98 -6.35 2.22 1.78
N VAL A 99 -6.84 3.10 2.65
CA VAL A 99 -8.27 3.43 2.71
C VAL A 99 -8.72 4.14 1.43
N LYS A 100 -7.90 5.05 0.88
CA LYS A 100 -8.18 5.71 -0.40
C LYS A 100 -8.26 4.72 -1.56
N GLN A 101 -7.36 3.74 -1.60
CA GLN A 101 -7.37 2.67 -2.61
C GLN A 101 -8.64 1.81 -2.47
N TRP A 102 -8.99 1.38 -1.26
CA TRP A 102 -10.22 0.63 -1.02
C TRP A 102 -11.47 1.40 -1.43
N HIS A 103 -11.57 2.67 -1.05
CA HIS A 103 -12.70 3.52 -1.46
C HIS A 103 -12.83 3.59 -2.99
N THR A 104 -11.71 3.81 -3.69
CA THR A 104 -11.69 3.88 -5.16
C THR A 104 -12.09 2.54 -5.79
N GLN A 105 -11.57 1.43 -5.27
CA GLN A 105 -11.83 0.09 -5.79
C GLN A 105 -13.29 -0.33 -5.56
N THR A 106 -13.82 -0.13 -4.35
CA THR A 106 -15.23 -0.41 -4.00
C THR A 106 -16.18 0.44 -4.83
N SER A 107 -15.89 1.73 -5.03
CA SER A 107 -16.73 2.60 -5.87
C SER A 107 -16.79 2.11 -7.32
N ARG A 108 -15.64 1.76 -7.91
CA ARG A 108 -15.57 1.21 -9.28
C ARG A 108 -16.30 -0.13 -9.40
N GLN A 109 -16.15 -1.02 -8.41
CA GLN A 109 -16.86 -2.30 -8.41
C GLN A 109 -18.37 -2.11 -8.30
N PHE A 110 -18.82 -1.19 -7.45
CA PHE A 110 -20.24 -0.86 -7.33
C PHE A 110 -20.82 -0.34 -8.65
N GLU A 111 -20.15 0.61 -9.31
CA GLU A 111 -20.56 1.13 -10.62
C GLU A 111 -20.65 0.03 -11.69
N ALA A 112 -19.63 -0.83 -11.77
CA ALA A 112 -19.61 -1.95 -12.72
C ALA A 112 -20.77 -2.94 -12.46
N MET A 113 -21.06 -3.24 -11.19
CA MET A 113 -22.18 -4.12 -10.83
C MET A 113 -23.54 -3.47 -11.11
N GLN A 114 -23.68 -2.15 -10.93
CA GLN A 114 -24.89 -1.45 -11.32
C GLN A 114 -25.12 -1.50 -12.84
N GLN A 115 -24.07 -1.35 -13.64
CA GLN A 115 -24.17 -1.48 -15.09
C GLN A 115 -24.58 -2.91 -15.49
N LEU A 116 -23.99 -3.94 -14.86
CA LEU A 116 -24.40 -5.32 -15.11
C LEU A 116 -25.88 -5.56 -14.79
N LYS A 117 -26.40 -4.95 -13.73
CA LYS A 117 -27.82 -5.08 -13.37
C LYS A 117 -28.74 -4.58 -14.48
N GLN A 118 -28.34 -3.56 -15.23
CA GLN A 118 -29.12 -3.03 -16.35
C GLN A 118 -29.10 -3.92 -17.60
N THR A 119 -28.14 -4.84 -17.70
CA THR A 119 -27.98 -5.73 -18.85
C THR A 119 -28.61 -7.11 -18.66
N ILE A 120 -28.90 -7.49 -17.42
CA ILE A 120 -29.51 -8.78 -17.10
C ILE A 120 -31.04 -8.62 -17.17
N PRO A 121 -31.76 -9.47 -17.94
CA PRO A 121 -33.23 -9.42 -18.00
C PRO A 121 -33.82 -9.73 -16.62
N ASP A 122 -34.79 -8.94 -16.16
CA ASP A 122 -35.44 -9.11 -14.85
C ASP A 122 -36.42 -10.31 -14.81
N ASP A 123 -37.08 -10.60 -15.94
CA ASP A 123 -38.17 -11.60 -16.04
C ASP A 123 -37.76 -12.95 -16.69
N ASP A 124 -36.45 -13.24 -16.73
CA ASP A 124 -35.93 -14.49 -17.32
C ASP A 124 -35.57 -15.52 -16.23
N PRO A 125 -36.28 -16.66 -16.14
CA PRO A 125 -35.99 -17.71 -15.15
C PRO A 125 -34.55 -18.24 -15.20
N ASP A 126 -33.92 -18.23 -16.37
CA ASP A 126 -32.55 -18.73 -16.55
C ASP A 126 -31.52 -17.80 -15.87
N TRP A 127 -31.88 -16.54 -15.65
CA TRP A 127 -31.00 -15.52 -15.04
C TRP A 127 -31.25 -15.32 -13.55
N LYS A 128 -32.29 -15.91 -12.97
CA LYS A 128 -32.69 -15.70 -11.57
C LYS A 128 -31.54 -15.90 -10.58
N HIS A 129 -30.76 -16.98 -10.73
CA HIS A 129 -29.62 -17.22 -9.85
C HIS A 129 -28.54 -16.14 -9.97
N MET A 130 -28.28 -15.66 -11.19
CA MET A 130 -27.31 -14.58 -11.42
C MET A 130 -27.78 -13.26 -10.81
N GLN A 131 -29.08 -12.93 -10.94
CA GLN A 131 -29.68 -11.75 -10.32
C GLN A 131 -29.56 -11.77 -8.80
N GLU A 132 -29.79 -12.93 -8.16
CA GLU A 132 -29.62 -13.10 -6.71
C GLU A 132 -28.17 -12.85 -6.29
N LYS A 133 -27.19 -13.40 -7.02
CA LYS A 133 -25.76 -13.17 -6.76
C LYS A 133 -25.36 -11.71 -6.98
N LEU A 134 -25.87 -11.07 -8.02
CA LEU A 134 -25.59 -9.67 -8.31
C LEU A 134 -26.17 -8.76 -7.22
N SER A 135 -27.40 -9.02 -6.79
CA SER A 135 -28.06 -8.26 -5.73
C SER A 135 -27.32 -8.39 -4.40
N SER A 136 -26.92 -9.63 -4.05
CA SER A 136 -26.11 -9.90 -2.84
C SER A 136 -24.76 -9.20 -2.90
N SER A 137 -24.12 -9.18 -4.07
CA SER A 137 -22.82 -8.52 -4.27
C SER A 137 -22.94 -7.01 -4.19
N LEU A 138 -23.99 -6.42 -4.76
CA LEU A 138 -24.28 -4.99 -4.67
C LEU A 138 -24.51 -4.56 -3.22
N GLN A 139 -25.27 -5.35 -2.45
CA GLN A 139 -25.49 -5.08 -1.02
C GLN A 139 -24.16 -5.09 -0.25
N PHE A 140 -23.32 -6.12 -0.45
CA PHE A 140 -22.01 -6.18 0.18
C PHE A 140 -21.14 -4.95 -0.14
N GLN A 141 -21.10 -4.52 -1.41
CA GLN A 141 -20.31 -3.35 -1.83
C GLN A 141 -20.84 -2.06 -1.19
N GLN A 142 -22.17 -1.91 -1.04
CA GLN A 142 -22.77 -0.76 -0.35
C GLN A 142 -22.39 -0.72 1.13
N GLU A 143 -22.47 -1.86 1.83
CA GLU A 143 -22.10 -1.98 3.23
C GLU A 143 -20.60 -1.70 3.43
N ALA A 144 -19.74 -2.26 2.57
CA ALA A 144 -18.30 -2.01 2.58
C ALA A 144 -17.98 -0.52 2.35
N ALA A 145 -18.62 0.13 1.37
CA ALA A 145 -18.44 1.55 1.10
C ALA A 145 -18.85 2.41 2.31
N ALA A 146 -19.98 2.08 2.96
CA ALA A 146 -20.45 2.78 4.15
C ALA A 146 -19.47 2.66 5.32
N LEU A 147 -18.87 1.48 5.53
CA LEU A 147 -17.83 1.27 6.54
C LEU A 147 -16.56 2.06 6.25
N LEU A 148 -16.07 2.04 5.00
CA LEU A 148 -14.89 2.80 4.59
C LEU A 148 -15.07 4.30 4.80
N LYS A 149 -16.26 4.83 4.50
CA LYS A 149 -16.61 6.25 4.72
C LYS A 149 -16.57 6.65 6.20
N LYS A 150 -16.91 5.73 7.11
CA LYS A 150 -16.78 5.98 8.55
C LYS A 150 -15.30 6.02 8.95
N ILE A 151 -14.49 5.10 8.46
CA ILE A 151 -13.05 5.03 8.76
C ILE A 151 -12.31 6.28 8.28
N THR A 152 -12.60 6.79 7.07
CA THR A 152 -11.97 8.02 6.55
C THR A 152 -12.34 9.28 7.35
N ALA A 153 -13.57 9.35 7.87
CA ALA A 153 -14.00 10.48 8.70
C ALA A 153 -13.20 10.57 10.01
N PHE A 154 -12.84 9.42 10.60
CA PHE A 154 -12.00 9.35 11.80
C PHE A 154 -10.52 9.69 11.53
N SER A 155 -9.97 9.38 10.36
CA SER A 155 -8.55 9.65 10.04
C SER A 155 -8.25 11.09 9.61
N SER A 156 -9.31 11.88 9.36
CA SER A 156 -9.25 13.29 8.93
C SER A 156 -9.37 14.27 10.11
N SER A 157 -9.68 13.77 11.31
CA SER A 157 -9.69 14.51 12.58
C SER A 157 -8.33 14.40 13.28
#